data_AF-A0A7W0MMF2-F1
#
_entry.id   AF-A0A7W0MMF2-F1
#
_cell.length_a   1.000
_cell.length_b   1.000
_cell.length_c   1.000
_cell.angle_alpha   90.00
_cell.angle_beta   90.00
_cell.angle_gamma   90.00
#
_symmetry.space_group_name_H-M   'P 1'
#
loop_
_entity.id
_entity.type
_entity.pdbx_description
1 polymer ?
#
loop_
_entity_poly.entity_id
_entity_poly.type
_entity_poly.pdbx_seq_one_letter_code
_entity_poly.pdbx_strand_id
1 'polypeptide(L)'
;PDLAGKLAAAKRLTPESTVEQAAAGLEALTDAERARFTELNDAYTATFGFPFIIAVRGLDKADILAAFEKRIGNDRATEFAAAAAQVERIALLRLREMLPE
;
A
#
# COMPACT_ATOMS: atom_id res chain seq x y z
N PRO A 1 -4.59 0.48 4.86
CA PRO A 1 -4.28 -0.95 5.08
C PRO A 1 -2.86 -1.26 4.61
N ASP A 2 -2.11 -2.07 5.38
CA ASP A 2 -0.71 -2.45 5.08
C ASP A 2 -0.55 -3.21 3.77
N LEU A 3 0.62 -3.04 3.14
CA LEU A 3 0.88 -3.61 1.83
C LEU A 3 1.45 -5.04 1.90
N ALA A 4 2.16 -5.44 2.97
CA ALA A 4 2.68 -6.81 3.10
C ALA A 4 1.78 -7.76 3.87
N GLY A 5 1.03 -7.26 4.86
CA GLY A 5 0.13 -8.11 5.67
C GLY A 5 -0.90 -8.91 4.86
N LYS A 6 -1.06 -8.61 3.56
CA LYS A 6 -1.94 -9.30 2.62
C LYS A 6 -1.35 -10.55 1.97
N LEU A 7 -0.04 -10.80 2.10
CA LEU A 7 0.60 -11.95 1.46
C LEU A 7 0.66 -13.21 2.33
N ALA A 8 0.60 -13.08 3.66
CA ALA A 8 0.80 -14.23 4.55
C ALA A 8 -0.47 -14.71 5.29
N ALA A 9 -1.29 -13.82 5.88
CA ALA A 9 -2.47 -14.26 6.62
C ALA A 9 -3.33 -13.08 7.10
N ALA A 10 -4.35 -12.65 6.35
CA ALA A 10 -5.35 -11.72 6.88
C ALA A 10 -6.74 -11.96 6.30
N LYS A 11 -7.55 -12.69 7.06
CA LYS A 11 -8.98 -12.92 6.88
C LYS A 11 -9.87 -11.66 6.97
N ARG A 12 -9.41 -10.46 6.58
CA ARG A 12 -10.24 -9.23 6.57
C ARG A 12 -9.77 -8.21 5.51
N LEU A 13 -9.89 -8.57 4.24
CA LEU A 13 -9.99 -7.57 3.17
C LEU A 13 -11.46 -7.22 3.00
N THR A 14 -11.77 -5.93 2.87
CA THR A 14 -13.04 -5.53 2.26
C THR A 14 -12.89 -5.70 0.73
N PRO A 15 -13.95 -6.04 -0.01
CA PRO A 15 -13.89 -6.33 -1.45
C PRO A 15 -13.18 -5.26 -2.29
N GLU A 16 -13.31 -3.99 -1.89
CA GLU A 16 -12.73 -2.83 -2.56
C GLU A 16 -11.20 -2.88 -2.53
N SER A 17 -10.61 -3.39 -1.44
CA SER A 17 -9.15 -3.46 -1.30
C SER A 17 -8.49 -4.58 -2.10
N THR A 18 -9.27 -5.58 -2.53
CA THR A 18 -8.82 -6.61 -3.46
C THR A 18 -8.78 -6.06 -4.88
N VAL A 19 -9.86 -5.40 -5.31
CA VAL A 19 -9.95 -4.78 -6.66
C VAL A 19 -8.85 -3.73 -6.87
N GLU A 20 -8.62 -2.88 -5.88
CA GLU A 20 -7.57 -1.85 -5.94
C GLU A 20 -6.18 -2.46 -6.17
N GLN A 21 -5.88 -3.61 -5.57
CA GLN A 21 -4.56 -4.24 -5.66
C GLN A 21 -4.36 -5.13 -6.87
N ALA A 22 -5.43 -5.78 -7.34
CA ALA A 22 -5.45 -6.46 -8.63
C ALA A 22 -5.03 -5.51 -9.76
N ALA A 23 -5.55 -4.27 -9.72
CA ALA A 23 -5.22 -3.24 -10.72
C ALA A 23 -3.73 -2.85 -10.75
N ALA A 24 -3.00 -3.03 -9.64
CA ALA A 24 -1.56 -2.77 -9.54
C ALA A 24 -0.69 -4.03 -9.78
N GLY A 25 -1.31 -5.15 -10.15
CA GLY A 25 -0.60 -6.41 -10.41
C GLY A 25 -0.01 -7.07 -9.17
N LEU A 26 -0.45 -6.69 -7.96
CA LEU A 26 0.05 -7.26 -6.70
C LEU A 26 -0.49 -8.68 -6.43
N GLU A 27 -1.54 -9.12 -7.14
CA GLU A 27 -2.03 -10.49 -7.07
C GLU A 27 -1.11 -11.49 -7.82
N ALA A 28 -0.33 -11.00 -8.78
CA ALA A 28 0.56 -11.80 -9.63
C ALA A 28 2.04 -11.55 -9.29
N LEU A 29 2.36 -11.45 -8.00
CA LEU A 29 3.75 -11.42 -7.55
C LEU A 29 4.41 -12.79 -7.73
N THR A 30 5.70 -12.80 -8.02
CA THR A 30 6.56 -13.97 -7.85
C THR A 30 6.90 -14.15 -6.36
N ASP A 31 7.40 -15.32 -5.97
CA ASP A 31 7.77 -15.56 -4.58
C ASP A 31 8.91 -14.63 -4.10
N ALA A 32 9.84 -14.30 -5.00
CA ALA A 32 10.91 -13.34 -4.72
C ALA A 32 10.36 -11.92 -4.51
N GLU A 33 9.43 -11.47 -5.35
CA GLU A 33 8.79 -10.16 -5.15
C GLU A 33 7.98 -10.14 -3.86
N ARG A 34 7.21 -11.20 -3.56
CA ARG A 34 6.48 -11.33 -2.29
C ARG A 34 7.41 -11.19 -1.09
N ALA A 35 8.53 -11.91 -1.08
CA ALA A 35 9.50 -11.85 0.01
C ALA A 35 10.05 -10.42 0.20
N ARG A 36 10.40 -9.74 -0.90
CA ARG A 36 10.88 -8.36 -0.87
C ARG A 36 9.81 -7.39 -0.35
N PHE A 37 8.56 -7.53 -0.78
CA PHE A 37 7.48 -6.70 -0.26
C PHE A 37 7.25 -6.94 1.24
N THR A 38 7.30 -8.19 1.70
CA THR A 38 7.19 -8.52 3.12
C THR A 38 8.30 -7.84 3.93
N GLU A 39 9.55 -8.01 3.52
CA GLU A 39 10.70 -7.39 4.19
C GLU A 39 10.57 -5.87 4.28
N LEU A 40 10.16 -5.21 3.19
CA LEU A 40 9.99 -3.76 3.15
C LEU A 40 8.90 -3.25 4.09
N ASN A 41 7.78 -3.96 4.20
CA ASN A 41 6.71 -3.56 5.12
C ASN A 41 7.06 -3.84 6.59
N ASP A 42 7.77 -4.93 6.86
CA ASP A 42 8.24 -5.24 8.21
C ASP A 42 9.21 -4.16 8.68
N ALA A 43 10.19 -3.78 7.82
CA ALA A 43 11.11 -2.69 8.08
C ALA A 43 10.39 -1.34 8.25
N TYR A 44 9.40 -1.06 7.40
CA TYR A 44 8.61 0.15 7.48
C TYR A 44 7.80 0.23 8.78
N THR A 45 7.12 -0.85 9.15
CA THR A 45 6.32 -0.93 10.39
C THR A 45 7.21 -0.82 11.62
N ALA A 46 8.39 -1.46 11.61
CA ALA A 46 9.37 -1.32 12.69
C ALA A 46 9.88 0.13 12.85
N THR A 47 10.05 0.85 11.74
CA THR A 47 10.55 2.23 11.73
C THR A 47 9.48 3.24 12.17
N PHE A 48 8.28 3.14 11.59
CA PHE A 48 7.25 4.17 11.74
C PHE A 48 6.12 3.79 12.70
N GLY A 49 6.00 2.50 13.08
CA GLY A 49 4.96 2.00 13.99
C GLY A 49 3.56 1.95 13.37
N PHE A 50 3.46 2.08 12.05
CA PHE A 50 2.24 1.92 11.28
C PHE A 50 2.56 1.32 9.91
N PRO A 51 1.58 0.69 9.26
CA PRO A 51 1.79 0.01 7.99
C PRO A 51 2.06 0.96 6.82
N PHE A 52 2.68 0.45 5.74
CA PHE A 52 2.84 1.22 4.52
C PHE A 52 1.49 1.37 3.80
N ILE A 53 1.11 2.62 3.51
CA ILE A 53 -0.15 2.94 2.85
C ILE A 53 0.17 3.73 1.57
N ILE A 54 -0.37 3.26 0.44
CA ILE A 54 -0.30 3.94 -0.85
C ILE A 54 -1.58 3.70 -1.65
N ALA A 55 -2.05 4.72 -2.36
CA ALA A 55 -3.13 4.58 -3.32
C ALA A 55 -2.59 3.93 -4.60
N VAL A 56 -2.94 2.67 -4.81
CA VAL A 56 -2.38 1.81 -5.87
C VAL A 56 -3.00 2.03 -7.25
N ARG A 57 -4.09 2.80 -7.37
CA ARG A 57 -4.75 3.06 -8.67
C ARG A 57 -3.80 3.83 -9.60
N GLY A 58 -3.48 3.22 -10.75
CA GLY A 58 -2.59 3.79 -11.76
C GLY A 58 -1.10 3.63 -11.44
N LEU A 59 -0.74 2.80 -10.45
CA LEU A 59 0.64 2.45 -10.13
C LEU A 59 0.89 0.99 -10.48
N ASP A 60 2.11 0.69 -10.91
CA ASP A 60 2.59 -0.69 -11.05
C ASP A 60 3.46 -1.12 -9.84
N LYS A 61 3.96 -2.35 -9.88
CA LYS A 61 4.82 -2.91 -8.83
C LYS A 61 6.11 -2.12 -8.65
N ALA A 62 6.70 -1.61 -9.73
CA ALA A 62 7.95 -0.86 -9.70
C ALA A 62 7.74 0.53 -9.08
N ASP A 63 6.62 1.19 -9.39
CA ASP A 63 6.23 2.46 -8.78
C ASP A 63 6.07 2.32 -7.27
N ILE A 64 5.44 1.23 -6.83
CA ILE A 64 5.23 0.95 -5.41
C ILE A 64 6.56 0.68 -4.70
N LEU A 65 7.46 -0.09 -5.31
CA LEU A 65 8.81 -0.33 -4.78
C LEU A 65 9.61 0.98 -4.67
N ALA A 66 9.59 1.81 -5.71
CA ALA A 66 10.25 3.12 -5.69
C ALA A 66 9.67 4.03 -4.60
N ALA A 67 8.35 3.97 -4.37
CA ALA A 67 7.70 4.70 -3.29
C ALA A 67 8.15 4.21 -1.90
N PHE A 68 8.33 2.90 -1.71
CA PHE A 68 8.92 2.34 -0.49
C PHE A 68 10.32 2.87 -0.23
N GLU A 69 11.20 2.71 -1.22
CA GLU A 69 12.62 3.09 -1.11
C GLU A 69 12.79 4.59 -0.85
N LYS A 70 11.91 5.42 -1.43
CA LYS A 70 11.89 6.86 -1.15
C LYS A 70 11.40 7.17 0.27
N ARG A 71 10.34 6.51 0.73
CA ARG A 71 9.63 6.86 1.96
C ARG A 71 10.27 6.29 3.23
N ILE A 72 11.00 5.18 3.12
CA ILE A 72 11.70 4.58 4.27
C ILE A 72 12.78 5.52 4.85
N GLY A 73 13.31 6.45 4.04
CA GLY A 73 14.28 7.46 4.47
C GLY A 73 13.68 8.72 5.12
N ASN A 74 12.35 8.83 5.23
CA ASN A 74 11.70 9.98 5.83
C ASN A 74 11.83 9.97 7.37
N ASP A 75 11.75 11.15 7.98
CA ASP A 75 11.46 11.24 9.41
C ASP A 75 10.00 10.86 9.70
N ARG A 76 9.71 10.50 10.96
CA ARG A 76 8.41 10.00 11.37
C ARG A 76 7.25 11.00 11.14
N ALA A 77 7.48 12.30 11.30
CA ALA A 77 6.43 13.30 11.13
C ALA A 77 6.09 13.48 9.65
N THR A 78 7.12 13.59 8.81
CA THR A 78 6.98 13.60 7.35
C THR A 78 6.25 12.36 6.85
N GLU A 79 6.62 11.19 7.36
CA GLU A 79 6.03 9.94 6.90
C GLU A 79 4.58 9.76 7.36
N PHE A 80 4.25 10.20 8.56
CA PHE A 80 2.88 10.20 9.04
C PHE A 80 1.97 11.07 8.15
N ALA A 81 2.44 12.27 7.80
CA ALA A 81 1.72 13.16 6.89
C ALA A 81 1.56 12.54 5.49
N ALA A 82 2.62 11.89 4.98
CA ALA A 82 2.57 11.19 3.70
C ALA A 82 1.56 10.03 3.71
N ALA A 83 1.55 9.21 4.76
CA ALA A 83 0.60 8.12 4.90
C ALA A 83 -0.85 8.62 5.04
N ALA A 84 -1.09 9.69 5.78
CA ALA A 84 -2.41 10.31 5.90
C ALA A 84 -2.94 10.78 4.55
N ALA A 85 -2.11 11.48 3.75
CA ALA A 85 -2.48 11.90 2.40
C ALA A 85 -2.84 10.72 1.48
N GLN A 86 -2.18 9.56 1.65
CA GLN A 86 -2.55 8.35 0.91
C GLN A 86 -3.90 7.78 1.36
N VAL A 87 -4.22 7.80 2.66
CA VAL A 87 -5.54 7.41 3.15
C VAL A 87 -6.64 8.30 2.57
N GLU A 88 -6.44 9.62 2.59
CA GLU A 88 -7.37 10.58 2.00
C GLU A 88 -7.58 10.34 0.50
N ARG A 89 -6.50 10.05 -0.23
CA ARG A 89 -6.58 9.71 -1.66
C ARG A 89 -7.38 8.43 -1.90
N ILE A 90 -7.17 7.39 -1.11
CA ILE A 90 -7.95 6.13 -1.20
C ILE A 90 -9.43 6.42 -0.91
N ALA A 91 -9.73 7.19 0.13
CA ALA A 91 -11.10 7.55 0.47
C ALA A 91 -11.78 8.33 -0.67
N LEU A 92 -11.08 9.31 -1.27
CA LEU A 92 -11.60 10.07 -2.42
C LEU A 92 -11.88 9.17 -3.63
N LEU A 93 -10.97 8.24 -3.95
CA LEU A 93 -11.16 7.31 -5.06
C LEU A 93 -12.40 6.43 -4.87
N ARG A 94 -12.61 5.93 -3.65
CA ARG A 94 -13.80 5.13 -3.31
C ARG A 94 -15.08 5.95 -3.35
N LEU A 95 -15.07 7.18 -2.81
CA LEU A 95 -16.23 8.07 -2.88
C LEU A 95 -16.63 8.36 -4.33
N ARG A 96 -15.66 8.57 -5.23
CA ARG A 96 -15.93 8.76 -6.66
C ARG A 96 -16.53 7.53 -7.34
N GLU A 97 -16.20 6.32 -6.90
CA GLU A 97 -16.82 5.10 -7.44
C GLU A 97 -18.25 4.89 -6.95
N MET A 98 -18.64 5.51 -5.84
CA MET A 98 -20.01 5.42 -5.30
C MET A 98 -20.95 6.46 -5.89
N LEU A 99 -20.42 7.55 -6.47
CA LEU A 99 -21.22 8.65 -7.01
C LEU A 99 -21.31 8.53 -8.54
N PRO A 100 -22.48 8.80 -9.15
CA PRO A 100 -22.59 8.95 -10.60
C PRO A 100 -21.78 10.17 -11.08
N GLU A 101 -21.29 10.12 -12.33
CA GLU A 101 -20.59 11.23 -12.99
C GLU A 101 -21.46 12.48 -13.18
#